data_AF-A0A3D8M2I8-F1
#
_entry.id   AF-A0A3D8M2I8-F1
#
_cell.length_a   1.000
_cell.length_b   1.000
_cell.length_c   1.000
_cell.angle_alpha   90.00
_cell.angle_beta   90.00
_cell.angle_gamma   90.00
#
_symmetry.space_group_name_H-M   'P 1'
#
loop_
_entity.id
_entity.type
_entity.pdbx_description
1 polymer ?
#
loop_
_entity_poly.entity_id
_entity_poly.type
_entity_poly.pdbx_seq_one_letter_code
_entity_poly.pdbx_strand_id
1 'polypeptide(L)'
;MSNIYFSQYSAALKSYTDDVPFCESLKMHEEKDFSVYFSPFEFVNKDAKIVVVGISPGATQADIANVCARDHLSNGNTEDQVSELAKKAASFGGALRSNLVSLLDHVGISHYLGISSCASLFTTNSKLLHSTSVFRYPTLHKGVPISSAKPGLTNSFLKHMIDTYLKSECEQFGSEVLYLPLGQGVADILLYLADEGVIGRQQVLIGLPHPSGANAERIQYFLGQKEKAMLSAKTNANRIDETKRALMAQLRTLGKSPSTEPFTVAANMVRKETTAKLSTSAAKAASSSLSNFASPSDGFMQSGFEQRLRESLQAAGLKVAPIKGRKSKELAILSGDVTIAYVSRKSGLKKGELVIVVHPRFAQKLDKATADIYGVKVRMGCKSRFVSSSNYHGFNSKDWTDQILTNEHIAAAYTVDVNDGLSPLMTLLKSRLAA
;
A
#
# COMPACT_ATOMS: atom_id res chain seq x y z
N MET A 1 -5.40 -3.82 -26.56
CA MET A 1 -5.60 -5.17 -27.15
C MET A 1 -6.46 -5.97 -26.21
N SER A 2 -7.18 -6.98 -26.72
CA SER A 2 -7.85 -8.01 -25.92
C SER A 2 -6.84 -8.69 -24.99
N ASN A 3 -7.29 -9.20 -23.85
CA ASN A 3 -6.50 -10.07 -23.01
C ASN A 3 -5.98 -11.28 -23.82
N ILE A 4 -4.67 -11.34 -24.09
CA ILE A 4 -4.10 -12.30 -25.05
C ILE A 4 -4.09 -13.69 -24.41
N TYR A 5 -3.71 -13.78 -23.14
CA TYR A 5 -3.55 -15.05 -22.44
C TYR A 5 -4.70 -15.36 -21.49
N PHE A 6 -5.49 -14.36 -21.08
CA PHE A 6 -6.57 -14.60 -20.12
C PHE A 6 -7.50 -15.73 -20.54
N SER A 7 -7.96 -15.75 -21.79
CA SER A 7 -8.88 -16.80 -22.24
C SER A 7 -8.26 -18.20 -22.12
N GLN A 8 -6.97 -18.33 -22.44
CA GLN A 8 -6.20 -19.57 -22.29
C GLN A 8 -6.13 -20.06 -20.84
N TYR A 9 -5.98 -19.15 -19.88
CA TYR A 9 -5.84 -19.49 -18.45
C TYR A 9 -7.13 -19.38 -17.63
N SER A 10 -8.25 -19.00 -18.26
CA SER A 10 -9.53 -18.78 -17.60
C SER A 10 -10.03 -20.02 -16.84
N ALA A 11 -9.85 -21.21 -17.40
CA ALA A 11 -10.20 -22.47 -16.74
C ALA A 11 -9.35 -22.73 -15.49
N ALA A 12 -8.03 -22.51 -15.59
CA ALA A 12 -7.11 -22.65 -14.46
C ALA A 12 -7.44 -21.66 -13.33
N LEU A 13 -7.77 -20.41 -13.68
CA LEU A 13 -8.23 -19.38 -12.74
C LEU A 13 -9.54 -19.77 -12.04
N LYS A 14 -10.52 -20.32 -12.75
CA LYS A 14 -11.78 -20.80 -12.13
C LYS A 14 -11.55 -21.90 -11.09
N SER A 15 -10.54 -22.73 -11.29
CA SER A 15 -10.13 -23.78 -10.35
C SER A 15 -9.06 -23.34 -9.34
N TYR A 16 -8.70 -22.06 -9.30
CA TYR A 16 -7.59 -21.57 -8.48
C TYR A 16 -7.85 -21.77 -6.98
N THR A 17 -6.87 -22.35 -6.29
CA THR A 17 -6.85 -22.52 -4.84
C THR A 17 -5.96 -21.46 -4.21
N ASP A 18 -6.47 -20.79 -3.17
CA ASP A 18 -5.76 -19.72 -2.45
C ASP A 18 -4.34 -20.16 -2.04
N ASP A 19 -3.40 -19.20 -2.02
CA ASP A 19 -2.01 -19.33 -1.58
C ASP A 19 -1.06 -20.14 -2.49
N VAL A 20 -1.46 -20.52 -3.71
CA VAL A 20 -0.59 -21.26 -4.66
C VAL A 20 -0.47 -20.57 -6.03
N PRO A 21 0.06 -19.32 -6.10
CA PRO A 21 0.08 -18.55 -7.35
C PRO A 21 1.03 -19.09 -8.43
N PHE A 22 1.93 -20.02 -8.06
CA PHE A 22 2.96 -20.59 -8.94
C PHE A 22 2.68 -22.07 -9.23
N CYS A 23 1.43 -22.41 -9.51
CA CYS A 23 1.02 -23.77 -9.86
C CYS A 23 1.23 -24.06 -11.35
N GLU A 24 1.42 -25.34 -11.70
CA GLU A 24 1.70 -25.77 -13.08
C GLU A 24 0.57 -25.39 -14.07
N SER A 25 -0.69 -25.37 -13.63
CA SER A 25 -1.83 -24.98 -14.48
C SER A 25 -1.80 -23.51 -14.89
N LEU A 26 -1.04 -22.67 -14.17
CA LEU A 26 -0.81 -21.26 -14.51
C LEU A 26 0.56 -21.03 -15.14
N LYS A 27 1.42 -22.04 -15.31
CA LYS A 27 2.75 -21.84 -15.92
C LYS A 27 2.60 -21.43 -17.39
N MET A 28 3.25 -20.32 -17.75
CA MET A 28 3.29 -19.77 -19.12
C MET A 28 4.52 -20.23 -19.87
N HIS A 29 5.67 -20.08 -19.23
CA HIS A 29 6.96 -20.33 -19.83
C HIS A 29 7.94 -20.84 -18.78
N GLU A 30 8.90 -21.65 -19.23
CA GLU A 30 10.03 -22.10 -18.44
C GLU A 30 11.26 -22.13 -19.35
N GLU A 31 12.31 -21.41 -18.95
CA GLU A 31 13.56 -21.30 -19.70
C GLU A 31 14.72 -21.31 -18.71
N LYS A 32 15.43 -22.44 -18.64
CA LYS A 32 16.56 -22.66 -17.71
C LYS A 32 16.18 -22.36 -16.26
N ASP A 33 16.71 -21.26 -15.71
CA ASP A 33 16.51 -20.83 -14.33
C ASP A 33 15.26 -19.97 -14.16
N PHE A 34 14.53 -19.63 -15.24
CA PHE A 34 13.36 -18.76 -15.18
C PHE A 34 12.06 -19.53 -15.41
N SER A 35 11.05 -19.21 -14.60
CA SER A 35 9.67 -19.65 -14.84
C SER A 35 8.72 -18.47 -14.70
N VAL A 36 7.68 -18.45 -15.54
CA VAL A 36 6.71 -17.37 -15.64
C VAL A 36 5.32 -17.96 -15.48
N TYR A 37 4.51 -17.35 -14.62
CA TYR A 37 3.17 -17.82 -14.30
C TYR A 37 2.13 -16.77 -14.65
N PHE A 38 1.02 -17.20 -15.21
CA PHE A 38 -0.09 -16.34 -15.55
C PHE A 38 -0.75 -15.78 -14.30
N SER A 39 -1.04 -14.49 -14.36
CA SER A 39 -1.97 -13.81 -13.48
C SER A 39 -2.59 -12.68 -14.29
N PRO A 40 -3.83 -12.26 -14.00
CA PRO A 40 -4.67 -11.42 -14.86
C PRO A 40 -4.27 -9.92 -14.87
N PHE A 41 -3.00 -9.64 -15.16
CA PHE A 41 -2.39 -8.30 -15.20
C PHE A 41 -2.41 -7.64 -16.59
N GLU A 42 -3.26 -8.11 -17.51
CA GLU A 42 -3.28 -7.67 -18.91
C GLU A 42 -4.02 -6.36 -19.15
N PHE A 43 -4.99 -6.00 -18.30
CA PHE A 43 -5.73 -4.75 -18.40
C PHE A 43 -4.81 -3.52 -18.47
N VAL A 44 -5.09 -2.60 -19.39
CA VAL A 44 -4.36 -1.33 -19.55
C VAL A 44 -5.31 -0.16 -19.35
N ASN A 45 -5.09 0.64 -18.30
CA ASN A 45 -5.84 1.86 -18.05
C ASN A 45 -5.36 2.99 -18.96
N LYS A 46 -5.94 3.14 -20.15
CA LYS A 46 -5.52 4.13 -21.16
C LYS A 46 -5.73 5.60 -20.74
N ASP A 47 -6.55 5.85 -19.73
CA ASP A 47 -6.81 7.20 -19.20
C ASP A 47 -5.71 7.68 -18.23
N ALA A 48 -4.74 6.81 -17.92
CA ALA A 48 -3.69 7.12 -16.97
C ALA A 48 -2.82 8.29 -17.43
N LYS A 49 -2.43 9.11 -16.46
CA LYS A 49 -1.46 10.21 -16.63
C LYS A 49 -0.13 9.90 -15.93
N ILE A 50 -0.12 8.91 -15.05
CA ILE A 50 1.09 8.37 -14.44
C ILE A 50 1.04 6.84 -14.45
N VAL A 51 2.15 6.23 -14.86
CA VAL A 51 2.36 4.78 -14.88
C VAL A 51 3.43 4.43 -13.85
N VAL A 52 3.08 3.64 -12.84
CA VAL A 52 4.04 3.13 -11.84
C VAL A 52 4.53 1.77 -12.28
N VAL A 53 5.85 1.63 -12.46
CA VAL A 53 6.48 0.44 -13.03
C VAL A 53 7.30 -0.28 -11.96
N GLY A 54 6.89 -1.50 -11.62
CA GLY A 54 7.62 -2.44 -10.76
C GLY A 54 8.54 -3.38 -11.52
N ILE A 55 9.14 -4.35 -10.83
CA ILE A 55 10.00 -5.38 -11.45
C ILE A 55 9.14 -6.51 -12.02
N SER A 56 8.39 -7.18 -11.15
CA SER A 56 7.48 -8.29 -11.44
C SER A 56 6.44 -8.31 -10.32
N PRO A 57 5.19 -8.74 -10.58
CA PRO A 57 4.25 -9.04 -9.51
C PRO A 57 4.84 -10.09 -8.57
N GLY A 58 4.75 -9.86 -7.26
CA GLY A 58 5.15 -10.83 -6.24
C GLY A 58 4.07 -11.87 -5.96
N ALA A 59 4.40 -12.90 -5.17
CA ALA A 59 3.47 -13.99 -4.83
C ALA A 59 2.13 -13.48 -4.26
N THR A 60 2.15 -12.54 -3.32
CA THR A 60 0.93 -11.94 -2.74
C THR A 60 0.09 -11.20 -3.78
N GLN A 61 0.73 -10.49 -4.71
CA GLN A 61 -0.01 -9.77 -5.75
C GLN A 61 -0.64 -10.73 -6.76
N ALA A 62 0.10 -11.78 -7.14
CA ALA A 62 -0.39 -12.84 -8.00
C ALA A 62 -1.58 -13.56 -7.37
N ASP A 63 -1.48 -13.91 -6.08
CA ASP A 63 -2.54 -14.59 -5.35
C ASP A 63 -3.81 -13.74 -5.26
N ILE A 64 -3.71 -12.47 -4.83
CA ILE A 64 -4.85 -11.54 -4.79
C ILE A 64 -5.51 -11.41 -6.18
N ALA A 65 -4.70 -11.29 -7.24
CA ALA A 65 -5.22 -11.17 -8.60
C ALA A 65 -5.95 -12.45 -9.04
N ASN A 66 -5.39 -13.62 -8.74
CA ASN A 66 -5.95 -14.91 -9.12
C ASN A 66 -7.23 -15.25 -8.35
N VAL A 67 -7.27 -14.96 -7.03
CA VAL A 67 -8.48 -15.09 -6.20
C VAL A 67 -9.59 -14.18 -6.73
N CYS A 68 -9.26 -12.90 -6.97
CA CYS A 68 -10.21 -11.94 -7.53
C CYS A 68 -10.76 -12.44 -8.87
N ALA A 69 -9.89 -12.96 -9.73
CA ALA A 69 -10.31 -13.47 -11.02
C ALA A 69 -11.20 -14.72 -10.93
N ARG A 70 -10.87 -15.68 -10.07
CA ARG A 70 -11.72 -16.85 -9.81
C ARG A 70 -13.13 -16.43 -9.41
N ASP A 71 -13.23 -15.52 -8.46
CA ASP A 71 -14.51 -15.11 -7.87
C ASP A 71 -15.37 -14.37 -8.91
N HIS A 72 -14.78 -13.45 -9.69
CA HIS A 72 -15.51 -12.72 -10.73
C HIS A 72 -15.82 -13.55 -11.97
N LEU A 73 -14.97 -14.51 -12.36
CA LEU A 73 -15.29 -15.46 -13.42
C LEU A 73 -16.48 -16.34 -13.06
N SER A 74 -16.62 -16.69 -11.79
CA SER A 74 -17.75 -17.48 -11.28
C SER A 74 -19.06 -16.69 -11.26
N ASN A 75 -18.98 -15.35 -11.22
CA ASN A 75 -20.12 -14.44 -11.24
C ASN A 75 -20.55 -14.01 -12.66
N GLY A 76 -19.94 -14.58 -13.71
CA GLY A 76 -20.29 -14.29 -15.10
C GLY A 76 -19.75 -12.96 -15.64
N ASN A 77 -18.77 -12.34 -14.96
CA ASN A 77 -18.08 -11.17 -15.50
C ASN A 77 -17.30 -11.54 -16.78
N THR A 78 -17.18 -10.55 -17.69
CA THR A 78 -16.35 -10.70 -18.89
C THR A 78 -14.86 -10.71 -18.55
N GLU A 79 -14.03 -11.34 -19.39
CA GLU A 79 -12.58 -11.42 -19.17
C GLU A 79 -11.93 -10.04 -18.97
N ASP A 80 -12.35 -9.03 -19.74
CA ASP A 80 -11.86 -7.65 -19.63
C ASP A 80 -12.18 -7.04 -18.27
N GLN A 81 -13.42 -7.18 -17.79
CA GLN A 81 -13.82 -6.72 -16.46
C GLN A 81 -13.04 -7.44 -15.36
N VAL A 82 -12.82 -8.75 -15.53
CA VAL A 82 -12.08 -9.54 -14.55
C VAL A 82 -10.62 -9.09 -14.49
N SER A 83 -9.96 -8.86 -15.64
CA SER A 83 -8.58 -8.38 -15.65
C SER A 83 -8.44 -7.00 -15.03
N GLU A 84 -9.40 -6.09 -15.28
CA GLU A 84 -9.43 -4.78 -14.64
C GLU A 84 -9.54 -4.89 -13.11
N LEU A 85 -10.53 -5.66 -12.63
CA LEU A 85 -10.79 -5.84 -11.21
C LEU A 85 -9.60 -6.50 -10.49
N ALA A 86 -9.04 -7.55 -11.09
CA ALA A 86 -7.91 -8.26 -10.51
C ALA A 86 -6.65 -7.39 -10.43
N LYS A 87 -6.34 -6.62 -11.48
CA LYS A 87 -5.21 -5.67 -11.48
C LYS A 87 -5.38 -4.58 -10.43
N LYS A 88 -6.60 -4.07 -10.25
CA LYS A 88 -6.93 -3.09 -9.22
C LYS A 88 -6.77 -3.67 -7.80
N ALA A 89 -7.24 -4.90 -7.56
CA ALA A 89 -7.13 -5.57 -6.27
C ALA A 89 -5.66 -5.79 -5.86
N ALA A 90 -4.81 -6.21 -6.80
CA ALA A 90 -3.40 -6.53 -6.56
C ALA A 90 -2.44 -5.31 -6.56
N SER A 91 -2.97 -4.09 -6.71
CA SER A 91 -2.15 -2.87 -6.85
C SER A 91 -1.72 -2.27 -5.51
N PHE A 92 -0.38 -2.18 -5.33
CA PHE A 92 0.36 -1.39 -4.33
C PHE A 92 -0.37 -1.07 -3.02
N GLY A 93 -0.35 -1.98 -2.04
CA GLY A 93 -0.90 -1.79 -0.69
C GLY A 93 0.12 -1.41 0.39
N GLY A 94 -0.38 -0.94 1.55
CA GLY A 94 0.41 -0.77 2.79
C GLY A 94 1.44 0.36 2.80
N ALA A 95 2.53 0.18 3.55
CA ALA A 95 3.57 1.20 3.75
C ALA A 95 4.28 1.65 2.46
N LEU A 96 4.25 0.80 1.43
CA LEU A 96 4.77 1.16 0.12
C LEU A 96 3.92 2.26 -0.51
N ARG A 97 2.59 2.20 -0.37
CA ARG A 97 1.66 3.22 -0.86
C ARG A 97 1.85 4.56 -0.14
N SER A 98 1.91 4.57 1.18
CA SER A 98 2.07 5.83 1.94
C SER A 98 3.42 6.51 1.67
N ASN A 99 4.50 5.73 1.55
CA ASN A 99 5.81 6.25 1.13
C ASN A 99 5.76 6.80 -0.30
N LEU A 100 5.14 6.07 -1.23
CA LEU A 100 4.99 6.49 -2.61
C LEU A 100 4.20 7.81 -2.71
N VAL A 101 3.07 7.91 -2.03
CA VAL A 101 2.27 9.15 -1.93
C VAL A 101 3.11 10.30 -1.40
N SER A 102 3.80 10.10 -0.28
CA SER A 102 4.64 11.14 0.34
C SER A 102 5.74 11.62 -0.62
N LEU A 103 6.38 10.69 -1.32
CA LEU A 103 7.41 11.00 -2.30
C LEU A 103 6.87 11.79 -3.49
N LEU A 104 5.73 11.37 -4.06
CA LEU A 104 5.10 12.01 -5.21
C LEU A 104 4.57 13.41 -4.88
N ASP A 105 3.92 13.58 -3.73
CA ASP A 105 3.45 14.88 -3.27
C ASP A 105 4.62 15.82 -2.99
N HIS A 106 5.71 15.33 -2.41
CA HIS A 106 6.91 16.14 -2.13
C HIS A 106 7.59 16.70 -3.37
N VAL A 107 7.54 15.98 -4.50
CA VAL A 107 8.09 16.48 -5.77
C VAL A 107 7.05 17.25 -6.60
N GLY A 108 5.80 17.36 -6.12
CA GLY A 108 4.75 18.15 -6.76
C GLY A 108 3.99 17.43 -7.88
N ILE A 109 3.97 16.10 -7.91
CA ILE A 109 3.21 15.34 -8.93
C ILE A 109 1.70 15.59 -8.79
N SER A 110 1.20 15.78 -7.57
CA SER A 110 -0.20 16.13 -7.35
C SER A 110 -0.60 17.42 -8.09
N HIS A 111 0.28 18.43 -8.08
CA HIS A 111 0.08 19.67 -8.82
C HIS A 111 0.07 19.44 -10.34
N TYR A 112 1.01 18.65 -10.87
CA TYR A 112 1.04 18.29 -12.29
C TYR A 112 -0.25 17.59 -12.75
N LEU A 113 -0.81 16.75 -11.89
CA LEU A 113 -2.04 15.99 -12.15
C LEU A 113 -3.33 16.79 -11.87
N GLY A 114 -3.24 18.02 -11.35
CA GLY A 114 -4.41 18.82 -10.97
C GLY A 114 -5.22 18.24 -9.81
N ILE A 115 -4.58 17.48 -8.91
CA ILE A 115 -5.20 16.86 -7.73
C ILE A 115 -4.58 17.40 -6.44
N SER A 116 -5.32 17.35 -5.34
CA SER A 116 -4.84 17.87 -4.05
C SER A 116 -3.71 17.03 -3.45
N SER A 117 -3.75 15.71 -3.65
CA SER A 117 -2.73 14.76 -3.21
C SER A 117 -2.76 13.49 -4.07
N CYS A 118 -1.58 12.90 -4.27
CA CYS A 118 -1.38 11.61 -4.91
C CYS A 118 -2.04 10.46 -4.12
N ALA A 119 -2.46 10.67 -2.86
CA ALA A 119 -3.28 9.71 -2.14
C ALA A 119 -4.57 9.36 -2.91
N SER A 120 -5.15 10.34 -3.62
CA SER A 120 -6.38 10.14 -4.39
C SER A 120 -6.22 9.22 -5.61
N LEU A 121 -4.98 9.00 -6.08
CA LEU A 121 -4.68 8.02 -7.15
C LEU A 121 -5.06 6.59 -6.78
N PHE A 122 -5.22 6.28 -5.49
CA PHE A 122 -5.61 4.96 -5.01
C PHE A 122 -7.07 4.90 -4.58
N THR A 123 -7.83 6.00 -4.76
CA THR A 123 -9.23 6.13 -4.37
C THR A 123 -10.05 6.82 -5.47
N THR A 124 -10.35 8.11 -5.33
CA THR A 124 -11.28 8.85 -6.19
C THR A 124 -10.73 9.19 -7.58
N ASN A 125 -9.41 9.28 -7.73
CA ASN A 125 -8.71 9.59 -8.98
C ASN A 125 -7.95 8.37 -9.52
N SER A 126 -8.43 7.15 -9.25
CA SER A 126 -7.77 5.91 -9.68
C SER A 126 -7.57 5.79 -11.19
N LYS A 127 -8.43 6.42 -11.99
CA LYS A 127 -8.29 6.49 -13.45
C LYS A 127 -7.00 7.18 -13.92
N LEU A 128 -6.38 8.04 -13.10
CA LEU A 128 -5.14 8.74 -13.48
C LEU A 128 -3.90 7.86 -13.32
N LEU A 129 -4.01 6.72 -12.63
CA LEU A 129 -2.91 5.83 -12.32
C LEU A 129 -3.05 4.53 -13.12
N HIS A 130 -1.95 4.12 -13.73
CA HIS A 130 -1.75 2.75 -14.19
C HIS A 130 -0.61 2.09 -13.43
N SER A 131 -0.76 0.83 -13.06
CA SER A 131 0.30 0.03 -12.44
C SER A 131 0.74 -1.06 -13.41
N THR A 132 2.04 -1.24 -13.60
CA THR A 132 2.58 -2.34 -14.38
C THR A 132 3.95 -2.78 -13.85
N SER A 133 4.56 -3.76 -14.48
CA SER A 133 5.88 -4.29 -14.15
C SER A 133 6.71 -4.53 -15.40
N VAL A 134 8.03 -4.47 -15.26
CA VAL A 134 8.98 -4.84 -16.33
C VAL A 134 8.67 -6.22 -16.89
N PHE A 135 8.49 -7.20 -15.99
CA PHE A 135 7.94 -8.50 -16.31
C PHE A 135 6.46 -8.49 -15.91
N ARG A 136 5.56 -8.36 -16.89
CA ARG A 136 4.11 -8.22 -16.65
C ARG A 136 3.55 -9.30 -15.74
N TYR A 137 4.00 -10.53 -15.95
CA TYR A 137 3.54 -11.71 -15.24
C TYR A 137 4.52 -12.12 -14.13
N PRO A 138 4.04 -12.75 -13.04
CA PRO A 138 4.90 -13.29 -11.99
C PRO A 138 6.06 -14.13 -12.55
N THR A 139 7.28 -13.64 -12.35
CA THR A 139 8.49 -14.25 -12.88
C THR A 139 9.39 -14.70 -11.72
N LEU A 140 9.77 -15.97 -11.74
CA LEU A 140 10.70 -16.56 -10.79
C LEU A 140 12.09 -16.72 -11.43
N HIS A 141 13.12 -16.61 -10.61
CA HIS A 141 14.48 -16.99 -10.93
C HIS A 141 14.92 -18.02 -9.89
N LYS A 142 15.19 -19.26 -10.31
CA LYS A 142 15.51 -20.42 -9.46
C LYS A 142 14.43 -20.67 -8.40
N GLY A 143 13.17 -20.62 -8.83
CA GLY A 143 12.00 -20.90 -7.98
C GLY A 143 11.63 -19.80 -6.98
N VAL A 144 12.31 -18.66 -6.97
CA VAL A 144 11.95 -17.51 -6.11
C VAL A 144 11.61 -16.27 -6.94
N PRO A 145 10.69 -15.39 -6.49
CA PRO A 145 10.35 -14.18 -7.23
C PRO A 145 11.57 -13.34 -7.60
N ILE A 146 11.65 -12.93 -8.87
CA ILE A 146 12.78 -12.14 -9.35
C ILE A 146 12.84 -10.79 -8.64
N SER A 147 14.01 -10.46 -8.09
CA SER A 147 14.23 -9.26 -7.26
C SER A 147 14.95 -8.12 -8.00
N SER A 148 15.24 -8.30 -9.29
CA SER A 148 15.99 -7.35 -10.10
C SER A 148 15.53 -7.36 -11.55
N ALA A 149 15.28 -6.18 -12.12
CA ALA A 149 15.01 -6.00 -13.55
C ALA A 149 16.30 -5.99 -14.40
N LYS A 150 17.50 -5.87 -13.79
CA LYS A 150 18.77 -5.75 -14.52
C LYS A 150 19.02 -6.83 -15.57
N PRO A 151 18.70 -8.13 -15.32
CA PRO A 151 18.90 -9.16 -16.32
C PRO A 151 18.02 -9.01 -17.58
N GLY A 152 17.01 -8.13 -17.54
CA GLY A 152 16.08 -7.91 -18.65
C GLY A 152 16.72 -7.44 -19.95
N LEU A 153 17.89 -6.81 -19.93
CA LEU A 153 18.60 -6.40 -21.16
C LEU A 153 19.69 -7.38 -21.60
N THR A 154 20.14 -8.27 -20.71
CA THR A 154 21.26 -9.18 -20.99
C THR A 154 20.83 -10.63 -21.21
N ASN A 155 19.68 -11.03 -20.68
CA ASN A 155 19.08 -12.33 -20.90
C ASN A 155 18.02 -12.24 -22.01
N SER A 156 18.18 -13.01 -23.08
CA SER A 156 17.31 -12.96 -24.26
C SER A 156 15.85 -13.30 -23.97
N PHE A 157 15.58 -14.25 -23.08
CA PHE A 157 14.22 -14.63 -22.70
C PHE A 157 13.50 -13.51 -21.94
N LEU A 158 14.17 -12.92 -20.93
CA LEU A 158 13.64 -11.77 -20.20
C LEU A 158 13.48 -10.54 -21.09
N LYS A 159 14.43 -10.31 -22.01
CA LYS A 159 14.35 -9.22 -22.99
C LYS A 159 13.15 -9.40 -23.91
N HIS A 160 12.93 -10.62 -24.41
CA HIS A 160 11.77 -10.93 -25.22
C HIS A 160 10.45 -10.63 -24.48
N MET A 161 10.35 -10.93 -23.18
CA MET A 161 9.17 -10.55 -22.40
C MET A 161 8.96 -9.02 -22.32
N ILE A 162 10.03 -8.24 -22.21
CA ILE A 162 9.96 -6.78 -22.20
C ILE A 162 9.48 -6.26 -23.56
N ASP A 163 10.11 -6.73 -24.64
CA ASP A 163 9.82 -6.32 -26.01
C ASP A 163 8.40 -6.73 -26.46
N THR A 164 7.88 -7.84 -25.95
CA THR A 164 6.55 -8.34 -26.27
C THR A 164 5.47 -7.71 -25.40
N TYR A 165 5.68 -7.64 -24.09
CA TYR A 165 4.64 -7.24 -23.14
C TYR A 165 4.75 -5.76 -22.78
N LEU A 166 5.81 -5.35 -22.10
CA LEU A 166 5.92 -3.98 -21.57
C LEU A 166 5.93 -2.96 -22.71
N LYS A 167 6.67 -3.20 -23.79
CA LYS A 167 6.71 -2.31 -24.96
C LYS A 167 5.30 -2.07 -25.55
N SER A 168 4.57 -3.14 -25.85
CA SER A 168 3.20 -3.09 -26.39
C SER A 168 2.21 -2.37 -25.44
N GLU A 169 2.43 -2.42 -24.13
CA GLU A 169 1.64 -1.65 -23.16
C GLU A 169 2.06 -0.18 -23.11
N CYS A 170 3.35 0.12 -23.20
CA CYS A 170 3.84 1.50 -23.29
C CYS A 170 3.33 2.22 -24.55
N GLU A 171 3.26 1.53 -25.69
CA GLU A 171 2.76 2.07 -26.98
C GLU A 171 1.28 2.49 -26.93
N GLN A 172 0.53 2.08 -25.89
CA GLN A 172 -0.88 2.45 -25.73
C GLN A 172 -1.08 3.78 -24.99
N PHE A 173 -0.02 4.41 -24.49
CA PHE A 173 -0.08 5.66 -23.75
C PHE A 173 0.36 6.86 -24.60
N GLY A 174 -0.23 8.02 -24.32
CA GLY A 174 0.13 9.28 -24.95
C GLY A 174 1.46 9.87 -24.45
N SER A 175 1.99 10.86 -25.19
CA SER A 175 3.25 11.55 -24.89
C SER A 175 3.25 12.34 -23.57
N GLU A 176 2.07 12.61 -22.99
CA GLU A 176 1.88 13.33 -21.74
C GLU A 176 1.99 12.45 -20.49
N VAL A 177 2.00 11.12 -20.66
CA VAL A 177 2.04 10.17 -19.56
C VAL A 177 3.42 10.12 -18.93
N LEU A 178 3.50 10.17 -17.61
CA LEU A 178 4.75 10.04 -16.87
C LEU A 178 4.96 8.60 -16.39
N TYR A 179 6.18 8.08 -16.55
CA TYR A 179 6.56 6.76 -16.05
C TYR A 179 7.40 6.89 -14.79
N LEU A 180 6.95 6.25 -13.72
CA LEU A 180 7.64 6.17 -12.45
C LEU A 180 8.32 4.81 -12.27
N PRO A 181 9.64 4.71 -12.48
CA PRO A 181 10.37 3.48 -12.18
C PRO A 181 10.52 3.25 -10.69
N LEU A 182 10.13 2.07 -10.21
CA LEU A 182 10.43 1.62 -8.85
C LEU A 182 11.80 0.94 -8.80
N GLY A 183 12.85 1.77 -8.80
CA GLY A 183 14.24 1.35 -8.65
C GLY A 183 15.07 1.44 -9.93
N GLN A 184 16.41 1.40 -9.78
CA GLN A 184 17.34 1.70 -10.88
C GLN A 184 17.20 0.73 -12.05
N GLY A 185 17.10 -0.59 -11.79
CA GLY A 185 16.97 -1.57 -12.86
C GLY A 185 15.71 -1.34 -13.71
N VAL A 186 14.61 -0.89 -13.11
CA VAL A 186 13.39 -0.53 -13.85
C VAL A 186 13.60 0.74 -14.67
N ALA A 187 14.27 1.74 -14.10
CA ALA A 187 14.63 2.96 -14.83
C ALA A 187 15.48 2.65 -16.06
N ASP A 188 16.45 1.74 -15.94
CA ASP A 188 17.32 1.33 -17.05
C ASP A 188 16.50 0.68 -18.19
N ILE A 189 15.49 -0.15 -17.87
CA ILE A 189 14.57 -0.72 -18.88
C ILE A 189 13.73 0.36 -19.55
N LEU A 190 13.17 1.30 -18.79
CA LEU A 190 12.38 2.39 -19.37
C LEU A 190 13.23 3.31 -20.25
N LEU A 191 14.49 3.56 -19.87
CA LEU A 191 15.42 4.30 -20.71
C LEU A 191 15.77 3.53 -21.99
N TYR A 192 15.92 2.21 -21.93
CA TYR A 192 16.05 1.39 -23.13
C TYR A 192 14.83 1.56 -24.06
N LEU A 193 13.61 1.48 -23.53
CA LEU A 193 12.40 1.73 -24.34
C LEU A 193 12.35 3.16 -24.89
N ALA A 194 12.91 4.12 -24.16
CA ALA A 194 13.00 5.50 -24.64
C ALA A 194 14.02 5.66 -25.78
N ASP A 195 15.14 4.95 -25.70
CA ASP A 195 16.17 4.95 -26.75
C ASP A 195 15.66 4.25 -28.02
N GLU A 196 14.75 3.27 -27.88
CA GLU A 196 14.03 2.64 -28.98
C GLU A 196 12.87 3.50 -29.55
N GLY A 197 12.63 4.69 -29.00
CA GLY A 197 11.59 5.61 -29.44
C GLY A 197 10.16 5.23 -29.04
N VAL A 198 9.98 4.25 -28.14
CA VAL A 198 8.67 3.81 -27.66
C VAL A 198 8.04 4.83 -26.72
N ILE A 199 8.87 5.46 -25.87
CA ILE A 199 8.49 6.53 -24.95
C ILE A 199 9.53 7.64 -24.99
N GLY A 200 9.19 8.84 -24.54
CA GLY A 200 10.13 9.94 -24.39
C GLY A 200 11.02 9.79 -23.15
N ARG A 201 12.32 10.09 -23.26
CA ARG A 201 13.23 10.12 -22.09
C ARG A 201 12.73 11.07 -20.99
N GLN A 202 12.09 12.18 -21.38
CA GLN A 202 11.46 13.16 -20.50
C GLN A 202 10.22 12.65 -19.77
N GLN A 203 9.60 11.54 -20.22
CA GLN A 203 8.47 10.92 -19.55
C GLN A 203 8.92 10.08 -18.34
N VAL A 204 10.19 9.67 -18.27
CA VAL A 204 10.71 8.79 -17.20
C VAL A 204 11.18 9.60 -15.99
N LEU A 205 10.51 9.44 -14.85
CA LEU A 205 10.79 10.17 -13.60
C LEU A 205 11.87 9.48 -12.77
N ILE A 206 13.13 9.76 -13.07
CA ILE A 206 14.27 9.18 -12.35
C ILE A 206 14.64 10.05 -11.14
N GLY A 207 14.99 9.41 -10.03
CA GLY A 207 15.57 10.08 -8.85
C GLY A 207 14.73 10.01 -7.59
N LEU A 208 13.52 9.44 -7.67
CA LEU A 208 12.75 9.06 -6.49
C LEU A 208 13.37 7.84 -5.80
N PRO A 209 13.57 7.86 -4.47
CA PRO A 209 13.94 6.67 -3.71
C PRO A 209 12.86 5.58 -3.88
N HIS A 210 13.27 4.31 -3.87
CA HIS A 210 12.31 3.22 -3.88
C HIS A 210 11.41 3.28 -2.63
N PRO A 211 10.07 3.21 -2.74
CA PRO A 211 9.13 3.45 -1.65
C PRO A 211 9.04 2.31 -0.61
N SER A 212 9.94 1.32 -0.66
CA SER A 212 9.92 0.19 0.28
C SER A 212 10.49 0.60 1.65
N GLY A 213 10.02 -0.05 2.72
CA GLY A 213 10.50 0.22 4.07
C GLY A 213 12.01 0.01 4.26
N ALA A 214 12.64 -0.84 3.46
CA ALA A 214 14.10 -1.02 3.44
C ALA A 214 14.87 0.27 3.07
N ASN A 215 14.20 1.25 2.47
CA ASN A 215 14.78 2.55 2.09
C ASN A 215 14.34 3.69 3.02
N ALA A 216 13.81 3.40 4.22
CA ALA A 216 13.26 4.40 5.14
C ALA A 216 14.19 5.59 5.39
N GLU A 217 15.49 5.36 5.62
CA GLU A 217 16.45 6.45 5.83
C GLU A 217 16.58 7.37 4.59
N ARG A 218 16.61 6.78 3.39
CA ARG A 218 16.70 7.53 2.13
C ARG A 218 15.43 8.35 1.88
N ILE A 219 14.27 7.77 2.19
CA ILE A 219 12.97 8.44 2.09
C ILE A 219 12.93 9.63 3.07
N GLN A 220 13.26 9.41 4.34
CA GLN A 220 13.29 10.48 5.35
C GLN A 220 14.21 11.63 4.95
N TYR A 221 15.42 11.32 4.45
CA TYR A 221 16.34 12.35 3.95
C TYR A 221 15.78 13.07 2.72
N PHE A 222 15.25 12.34 1.74
CA PHE A 222 14.67 12.92 0.52
C PHE A 222 13.51 13.89 0.84
N LEU A 223 12.68 13.51 1.81
CA LEU A 223 11.56 14.30 2.34
C LEU A 223 11.98 15.45 3.27
N GLY A 224 13.27 15.54 3.64
CA GLY A 224 13.78 16.58 4.55
C GLY A 224 13.45 16.32 6.04
N GLN A 225 13.02 15.11 6.38
CA GLN A 225 12.69 14.69 7.76
C GLN A 225 13.93 14.24 8.54
N LYS A 226 15.05 14.00 7.87
CA LYS A 226 16.32 13.61 8.47
C LYS A 226 17.44 14.48 7.92
N GLU A 227 18.28 15.02 8.80
CA GLU A 227 19.40 15.87 8.42
C GLU A 227 20.56 15.04 7.84
N LYS A 228 21.33 15.67 6.93
CA LYS A 228 22.48 15.05 6.26
C LYS A 228 23.52 14.51 7.24
N ALA A 229 23.78 15.23 8.34
CA ALA A 229 24.74 14.85 9.38
C ALA A 229 24.32 13.59 10.17
N MET A 230 23.02 13.23 10.14
CA MET A 230 22.47 12.10 10.89
C MET A 230 22.37 10.82 10.05
N LEU A 231 22.78 10.85 8.80
CA LEU A 231 22.71 9.73 7.88
C LEU A 231 23.72 8.63 8.24
N SER A 232 23.30 7.38 8.08
CA SER A 232 24.23 6.25 8.14
C SER A 232 25.19 6.26 6.94
N ALA A 233 26.34 5.60 7.09
CA ALA A 233 27.30 5.41 6.00
C ALA A 233 26.73 4.68 4.76
N LYS A 234 25.56 4.03 4.88
CA LYS A 234 24.87 3.33 3.78
C LYS A 234 24.03 4.26 2.90
N THR A 235 23.85 5.52 3.29
CA THR A 235 23.05 6.51 2.56
C THR A 235 23.94 7.60 1.98
N ASN A 236 24.08 7.59 0.66
CA ASN A 236 24.83 8.62 -0.06
C ASN A 236 23.95 9.85 -0.30
N ALA A 237 24.09 10.84 0.58
CA ALA A 237 23.35 12.11 0.53
C ALA A 237 23.56 12.87 -0.78
N ASN A 238 24.82 12.99 -1.23
CA ASN A 238 25.16 13.77 -2.44
C ASN A 238 24.45 13.22 -3.67
N ARG A 239 24.43 11.89 -3.81
CA ARG A 239 23.71 11.23 -4.90
C ARG A 239 22.21 11.53 -4.83
N ILE A 240 21.61 11.49 -3.64
CA ILE A 240 20.18 11.80 -3.46
C ILE A 240 19.90 13.27 -3.81
N ASP A 241 20.75 14.20 -3.38
CA ASP A 241 20.63 15.63 -3.67
C ASP A 241 20.74 15.92 -5.18
N GLU A 242 21.71 15.28 -5.85
CA GLU A 242 21.90 15.35 -7.30
C GLU A 242 20.70 14.83 -8.07
N THR A 243 20.23 13.62 -7.76
CA THR A 243 19.08 13.03 -8.46
C THR A 243 17.80 13.79 -8.18
N LYS A 244 17.61 14.31 -6.96
CA LYS A 244 16.47 15.17 -6.63
C LYS A 244 16.49 16.47 -7.42
N ARG A 245 17.65 17.13 -7.54
CA ARG A 245 17.79 18.35 -8.35
C ARG A 245 17.44 18.10 -9.82
N ALA A 246 17.94 17.01 -10.39
CA ALA A 246 17.64 16.62 -11.77
C ALA A 246 16.13 16.38 -11.98
N LEU A 247 15.50 15.61 -11.10
CA LEU A 247 14.05 15.35 -11.14
C LEU A 247 13.24 16.65 -11.04
N MET A 248 13.58 17.54 -10.10
CA MET A 248 12.87 18.81 -9.94
C MET A 248 13.07 19.72 -11.15
N ALA A 249 14.23 19.68 -11.81
CA ALA A 249 14.45 20.42 -13.06
C ALA A 249 13.56 19.88 -14.19
N GLN A 250 13.46 18.55 -14.33
CA GLN A 250 12.57 17.90 -15.29
C GLN A 250 11.09 18.23 -15.04
N LEU A 251 10.62 18.21 -13.79
CA LEU A 251 9.23 18.55 -13.48
C LEU A 251 8.89 20.02 -13.77
N ARG A 252 9.87 20.93 -13.62
CA ARG A 252 9.70 22.35 -13.99
C ARG A 252 9.58 22.58 -15.49
N THR A 253 10.23 21.77 -16.32
CA THR A 253 10.08 21.89 -17.78
C THR A 253 8.73 21.34 -18.23
N LEU A 254 8.29 20.22 -17.62
CA LEU A 254 6.95 19.65 -17.86
C LEU A 254 5.82 20.61 -17.48
N GLY A 255 5.93 21.30 -16.34
CA GLY A 255 4.95 22.31 -15.89
C GLY A 255 4.96 23.63 -16.67
N LYS A 256 5.86 23.81 -17.64
CA LYS A 256 5.96 25.01 -18.51
C LYS A 256 5.52 24.75 -19.96
N SER A 257 5.11 23.53 -20.32
CA SER A 257 4.52 23.28 -21.64
C SER A 257 3.21 24.06 -21.81
N PRO A 258 2.97 24.68 -22.98
CA PRO A 258 1.89 25.63 -23.15
C PRO A 258 0.55 24.90 -23.30
N SER A 259 -0.18 24.72 -22.20
CA SER A 259 -1.63 24.59 -22.27
C SER A 259 -2.23 26.00 -22.36
N THR A 260 -2.42 26.45 -23.60
CA THR A 260 -3.38 27.50 -23.94
C THR A 260 -4.77 27.05 -23.49
N GLU A 261 -5.29 27.67 -22.43
CA GLU A 261 -6.67 28.17 -22.28
C GLU A 261 -6.77 28.75 -20.85
N PRO A 262 -6.99 30.06 -20.68
CA PRO A 262 -7.12 30.67 -19.36
C PRO A 262 -8.47 30.30 -18.74
N PHE A 263 -8.43 29.58 -17.61
CA PHE A 263 -9.59 29.44 -16.73
C PHE A 263 -9.93 30.81 -16.12
N THR A 264 -10.86 31.49 -16.77
CA THR A 264 -11.50 32.70 -16.26
C THR A 264 -12.50 32.28 -15.19
N VAL A 265 -12.16 32.43 -13.91
CA VAL A 265 -13.17 32.34 -12.83
C VAL A 265 -13.72 33.74 -12.62
N ALA A 266 -15.02 33.85 -12.90
CA ALA A 266 -15.82 35.05 -12.75
C ALA A 266 -15.67 35.66 -11.36
N ALA A 267 -15.24 36.92 -11.34
CA ALA A 267 -15.46 37.83 -10.23
C ALA A 267 -16.94 38.25 -10.24
N ASN A 268 -17.69 37.99 -9.16
CA ASN A 268 -18.47 39.00 -8.43
C ASN A 268 -19.36 38.41 -7.33
N MET A 269 -19.52 39.23 -6.27
CA MET A 269 -20.41 39.13 -5.10
C MET A 269 -19.93 38.14 -4.03
N VAL A 270 -19.42 38.55 -2.87
CA VAL A 270 -20.03 39.49 -1.91
C VAL A 270 -18.96 40.38 -1.23
N ARG A 271 -19.30 41.66 -1.04
CA ARG A 271 -18.49 42.68 -0.35
C ARG A 271 -18.64 42.59 1.18
N LYS A 272 -17.52 42.93 1.83
CA LYS A 272 -17.34 43.64 3.12
C LYS A 272 -17.87 42.99 4.39
N GLU A 273 -16.95 42.67 5.31
CA GLU A 273 -16.70 43.56 6.45
C GLU A 273 -15.36 43.32 7.17
N THR A 274 -14.72 44.45 7.47
CA THR A 274 -13.80 44.80 8.57
C THR A 274 -12.43 44.11 8.77
N THR A 275 -11.42 44.96 8.59
CA THR A 275 -10.04 44.89 9.05
C THR A 275 -9.90 44.65 10.57
N ALA A 276 -9.11 43.64 10.94
CA ALA A 276 -8.37 43.63 12.20
C ALA A 276 -6.98 43.01 11.98
N LYS A 277 -5.94 43.82 12.22
CA LYS A 277 -4.53 43.41 12.31
C LYS A 277 -4.36 42.40 13.45
N LEU A 278 -3.81 41.22 13.18
CA LEU A 278 -3.06 40.46 14.16
C LEU A 278 -1.91 39.68 13.51
N SER A 279 -0.70 40.11 13.89
CA SER A 279 0.53 39.36 14.12
C SER A 279 0.72 38.00 13.42
N THR A 280 1.77 37.99 12.61
CA THR A 280 2.62 36.87 12.24
C THR A 280 3.00 35.97 13.44
N SER A 281 2.35 34.82 13.60
CA SER A 281 2.93 33.64 14.29
C SER A 281 2.05 32.38 14.14
N ALA A 282 1.94 31.80 12.94
CA ALA A 282 1.33 30.47 12.78
C ALA A 282 1.71 29.82 11.45
N ALA A 283 2.98 29.46 11.27
CA ALA A 283 3.42 28.58 10.18
C ALA A 283 4.71 27.83 10.56
N LYS A 284 4.72 27.24 11.77
CA LYS A 284 5.80 26.36 12.22
C LYS A 284 5.26 25.28 13.15
N ALA A 285 4.43 24.39 12.62
CA ALA A 285 4.15 23.08 13.21
C ALA A 285 3.29 22.24 12.24
N ALA A 286 3.91 21.68 11.21
CA ALA A 286 3.36 20.53 10.50
C ALA A 286 4.53 19.63 10.10
N SER A 287 5.20 19.06 11.10
CA SER A 287 6.07 17.90 10.89
C SER A 287 5.18 16.66 10.83
N SER A 288 5.35 15.83 9.81
CA SER A 288 4.77 14.48 9.72
C SER A 288 5.44 13.56 10.76
N SER A 289 5.18 13.81 12.04
CA SER A 289 5.47 12.87 13.11
C SER A 289 4.42 11.76 13.09
N LEU A 290 4.84 10.51 13.29
CA LEU A 290 3.91 9.44 13.64
C LEU A 290 3.04 9.94 14.80
N SER A 291 1.72 9.81 14.70
CA SER A 291 0.84 10.31 15.72
C SER A 291 1.09 9.53 17.02
N ASN A 292 1.64 10.19 18.03
CA ASN A 292 1.87 9.58 19.33
C ASN A 292 0.59 9.65 20.16
N PHE A 293 -0.10 8.51 20.31
CA PHE A 293 -1.32 8.39 21.08
C PHE A 293 -1.09 7.98 22.54
N ALA A 294 0.18 7.88 22.98
CA ALA A 294 0.54 7.62 24.36
C ALA A 294 0.56 8.93 25.16
N SER A 295 0.01 8.90 26.36
CA SER A 295 0.12 9.99 27.32
C SER A 295 1.59 10.19 27.69
N PRO A 296 2.11 11.42 27.66
CA PRO A 296 3.49 11.70 28.05
C PRO A 296 3.79 11.35 29.52
N SER A 297 2.78 11.38 30.40
CA SER A 297 2.96 11.18 31.85
C SER A 297 3.09 9.72 32.26
N ASP A 298 2.31 8.83 31.67
CA ASP A 298 2.20 7.43 32.12
C ASP A 298 2.36 6.40 30.97
N GLY A 299 2.46 6.87 29.73
CA GLY A 299 2.58 6.02 28.54
C GLY A 299 1.31 5.25 28.18
N PHE A 300 0.20 5.44 28.90
CA PHE A 300 -1.10 4.87 28.56
C PHE A 300 -1.83 5.72 27.51
N MET A 301 -2.80 5.14 26.82
CA MET A 301 -3.65 5.79 25.82
C MET A 301 -4.13 7.17 26.29
N GLN A 302 -3.95 8.21 25.47
CA GLN A 302 -4.44 9.55 25.79
C GLN A 302 -5.98 9.55 25.88
N SER A 303 -6.54 10.26 26.87
CA SER A 303 -7.99 10.27 27.11
C SER A 303 -8.78 10.77 25.89
N GLY A 304 -8.29 11.79 25.17
CA GLY A 304 -8.94 12.28 23.96
C GLY A 304 -8.95 11.27 22.81
N PHE A 305 -7.89 10.45 22.68
CA PHE A 305 -7.87 9.37 21.68
C PHE A 305 -8.77 8.20 22.11
N GLU A 306 -8.75 7.84 23.39
CA GLU A 306 -9.66 6.82 23.94
C GLU A 306 -11.13 7.20 23.75
N GLN A 307 -11.48 8.47 23.97
CA GLN A 307 -12.83 8.97 23.73
C GLN A 307 -13.25 8.82 22.26
N ARG A 308 -12.42 9.29 21.31
CA ARG A 308 -12.70 9.11 19.87
C ARG A 308 -12.84 7.65 19.45
N LEU A 309 -12.03 6.77 20.04
CA LEU A 309 -12.12 5.33 19.83
C LEU A 309 -13.47 4.77 20.29
N ARG A 310 -13.92 5.18 21.49
CA ARG A 310 -15.23 4.77 22.04
C ARG A 310 -16.37 5.27 21.18
N GLU A 311 -16.35 6.54 20.77
CA GLU A 311 -17.37 7.14 19.89
C GLU A 311 -17.44 6.44 18.53
N SER A 312 -16.29 6.14 17.92
CA SER A 312 -16.24 5.45 16.63
C SER A 312 -16.77 4.01 16.71
N LEU A 313 -16.44 3.29 17.79
CA LEU A 313 -16.95 1.93 18.04
C LEU A 313 -18.46 1.95 18.31
N GLN A 314 -18.93 2.93 19.07
CA GLN A 314 -20.36 3.11 19.36
C GLN A 314 -21.16 3.40 18.09
N ALA A 315 -20.65 4.26 17.21
CA ALA A 315 -21.26 4.52 15.90
C ALA A 315 -21.34 3.26 15.01
N ALA A 316 -20.45 2.29 15.22
CA ALA A 316 -20.48 0.98 14.56
C ALA A 316 -21.33 -0.08 15.30
N GLY A 317 -22.08 0.29 16.33
CA GLY A 317 -22.91 -0.62 17.12
C GLY A 317 -22.15 -1.46 18.15
N LEU A 318 -20.88 -1.15 18.41
CA LEU A 318 -20.02 -1.84 19.38
C LEU A 318 -19.90 -1.03 20.67
N LYS A 319 -19.75 -1.72 21.80
CA LYS A 319 -19.55 -1.08 23.11
C LYS A 319 -18.14 -1.33 23.61
N VAL A 320 -17.58 -0.37 24.35
CA VAL A 320 -16.32 -0.58 25.08
C VAL A 320 -16.63 -0.64 26.56
N ALA A 321 -16.23 -1.73 27.23
CA ALA A 321 -16.48 -1.91 28.65
C ALA A 321 -15.89 -0.74 29.48
N PRO A 322 -16.52 -0.42 30.63
CA PRO A 322 -15.90 0.46 31.60
C PRO A 322 -14.57 -0.13 32.10
N ILE A 323 -13.58 0.73 32.30
CA ILE A 323 -12.29 0.34 32.88
C ILE A 323 -12.30 0.55 34.39
N LYS A 324 -11.55 -0.29 35.13
CA LYS A 324 -11.44 -0.18 36.60
C LYS A 324 -10.65 1.07 37.05
N GLY A 325 -9.79 1.61 36.19
CA GLY A 325 -9.06 2.85 36.47
C GLY A 325 -7.98 3.15 35.43
N ARG A 326 -7.26 4.27 35.61
CA ARG A 326 -6.26 4.75 34.63
C ARG A 326 -5.21 3.71 34.25
N LYS A 327 -4.79 2.87 35.19
CA LYS A 327 -3.77 1.82 34.99
C LYS A 327 -4.28 0.53 34.34
N SER A 328 -5.57 0.42 34.00
CA SER A 328 -6.11 -0.72 33.26
C SER A 328 -5.38 -0.84 31.92
N LYS A 329 -4.84 -2.02 31.61
CA LYS A 329 -3.99 -2.21 30.42
C LYS A 329 -4.78 -2.39 29.13
N GLU A 330 -6.04 -2.79 29.22
CA GLU A 330 -6.83 -3.25 28.07
C GLU A 330 -8.22 -2.61 28.09
N LEU A 331 -8.78 -2.39 26.89
CA LEU A 331 -10.18 -2.06 26.66
C LEU A 331 -10.88 -3.28 26.06
N ALA A 332 -11.94 -3.77 26.71
CA ALA A 332 -12.76 -4.84 26.13
C ALA A 332 -13.78 -4.23 25.15
N ILE A 333 -13.87 -4.78 23.94
CA ILE A 333 -14.85 -4.42 22.92
C ILE A 333 -15.94 -5.49 22.87
N LEU A 334 -17.19 -5.07 22.94
CA LEU A 334 -18.37 -5.91 23.02
C LEU A 334 -19.30 -5.70 21.83
N SER A 335 -19.89 -6.79 21.36
CA SER A 335 -21.05 -6.79 20.47
C SER A 335 -22.21 -7.43 21.24
N GLY A 336 -23.21 -6.63 21.61
CA GLY A 336 -24.16 -7.02 22.65
C GLY A 336 -23.42 -7.23 23.98
N ASP A 337 -23.59 -8.40 24.60
CA ASP A 337 -22.90 -8.80 25.84
C ASP A 337 -21.67 -9.68 25.59
N VAL A 338 -21.33 -9.95 24.33
CA VAL A 338 -20.21 -10.82 23.96
C VAL A 338 -18.94 -10.00 23.75
N THR A 339 -17.86 -10.35 24.45
CA THR A 339 -16.55 -9.74 24.21
C THR A 339 -15.94 -10.29 22.91
N ILE A 340 -15.69 -9.41 21.94
CA ILE A 340 -15.20 -9.79 20.60
C ILE A 340 -13.72 -9.49 20.39
N ALA A 341 -13.16 -8.49 21.10
CA ALA A 341 -11.77 -8.09 21.01
C ALA A 341 -11.31 -7.37 22.28
N TYR A 342 -9.99 -7.31 22.50
CA TYR A 342 -9.37 -6.36 23.45
C TYR A 342 -8.37 -5.46 22.73
N VAL A 343 -8.29 -4.20 23.15
CA VAL A 343 -7.31 -3.22 22.66
C VAL A 343 -6.35 -2.83 23.77
N SER A 344 -5.06 -2.92 23.50
CA SER A 344 -4.03 -2.49 24.44
C SER A 344 -4.01 -0.97 24.59
N ARG A 345 -4.05 -0.52 25.84
CA ARG A 345 -3.92 0.90 26.23
C ARG A 345 -2.48 1.31 26.44
N LYS A 346 -1.49 0.48 26.13
CA LYS A 346 -0.07 0.78 26.36
C LYS A 346 0.84 0.42 25.18
N SER A 347 0.47 -0.59 24.40
CA SER A 347 1.30 -1.09 23.30
C SER A 347 0.94 -0.42 21.97
N GLY A 348 1.93 -0.16 21.11
CA GLY A 348 1.75 0.39 19.76
C GLY A 348 1.57 1.91 19.68
N LEU A 349 1.04 2.54 20.74
CA LEU A 349 0.59 3.93 20.72
C LEU A 349 1.62 4.98 20.28
N LYS A 350 2.89 4.81 20.63
CA LYS A 350 3.98 5.74 20.24
C LYS A 350 4.31 5.70 18.75
N LYS A 351 3.85 4.66 18.04
CA LYS A 351 4.06 4.44 16.61
C LYS A 351 2.81 4.76 15.79
N GLY A 352 1.76 5.29 16.42
CA GLY A 352 0.46 5.46 15.78
C GLY A 352 -0.26 4.14 15.52
N GLU A 353 0.00 3.10 16.31
CA GLU A 353 -0.59 1.78 16.16
C GLU A 353 -1.42 1.39 17.39
N LEU A 354 -2.45 0.57 17.17
CA LEU A 354 -3.16 -0.18 18.21
C LEU A 354 -2.73 -1.65 18.16
N VAL A 355 -2.47 -2.24 19.33
CA VAL A 355 -2.35 -3.69 19.46
C VAL A 355 -3.70 -4.24 19.89
N ILE A 356 -4.22 -5.18 19.11
CA ILE A 356 -5.57 -5.72 19.26
C ILE A 356 -5.50 -7.22 19.30
N VAL A 357 -6.28 -7.82 20.18
CA VAL A 357 -6.35 -9.27 20.30
C VAL A 357 -7.79 -9.75 20.16
N VAL A 358 -7.94 -10.94 19.58
CA VAL A 358 -9.23 -11.63 19.41
C VAL A 358 -9.10 -13.05 19.94
N HIS A 359 -10.24 -13.70 20.18
CA HIS A 359 -10.24 -15.11 20.59
C HIS A 359 -9.54 -15.98 19.51
N PRO A 360 -8.62 -16.90 19.87
CA PRO A 360 -7.82 -17.65 18.91
C PRO A 360 -8.63 -18.49 17.91
N ARG A 361 -9.80 -19.01 18.29
CA ARG A 361 -10.73 -19.68 17.35
C ARG A 361 -11.05 -18.90 16.06
N PHE A 362 -10.97 -17.57 16.09
CA PHE A 362 -11.21 -16.73 14.90
C PHE A 362 -9.93 -16.36 14.16
N ALA A 363 -8.76 -16.70 14.71
CA ALA A 363 -7.45 -16.37 14.16
C ALA A 363 -7.33 -16.75 12.69
N GLN A 364 -7.65 -18.00 12.35
CA GLN A 364 -7.50 -18.50 10.98
C GLN A 364 -8.38 -17.74 9.98
N LYS A 365 -9.65 -17.48 10.32
CA LYS A 365 -10.58 -16.77 9.43
C LYS A 365 -10.25 -15.28 9.34
N LEU A 366 -9.82 -14.67 10.45
CA LEU A 366 -9.36 -13.29 10.45
C LEU A 366 -8.03 -13.12 9.72
N ASP A 367 -7.09 -14.04 9.82
CA ASP A 367 -5.80 -13.94 9.13
C ASP A 367 -6.03 -13.84 7.62
N LYS A 368 -6.91 -14.69 7.10
CA LYS A 368 -7.40 -14.60 5.71
C LYS A 368 -8.08 -13.26 5.43
N ALA A 369 -9.04 -12.86 6.25
CA ALA A 369 -9.79 -11.62 6.04
C ALA A 369 -8.98 -10.33 6.26
N THR A 370 -7.85 -10.40 6.97
CA THR A 370 -7.02 -9.23 7.33
C THR A 370 -5.86 -9.00 6.37
N ALA A 371 -5.53 -9.99 5.52
CA ALA A 371 -4.56 -9.83 4.44
C ALA A 371 -4.91 -8.64 3.52
N ASP A 372 -6.22 -8.37 3.36
CA ASP A 372 -6.75 -7.31 2.49
C ASP A 372 -7.11 -6.01 3.23
N ILE A 373 -7.00 -5.97 4.57
CA ILE A 373 -7.38 -4.79 5.35
C ILE A 373 -6.18 -3.86 5.49
N TYR A 374 -6.22 -2.73 4.78
CA TYR A 374 -5.23 -1.67 4.91
C TYR A 374 -4.98 -1.30 6.37
N GLY A 375 -3.70 -1.25 6.76
CA GLY A 375 -3.29 -0.87 8.12
C GLY A 375 -3.33 -2.00 9.15
N VAL A 376 -3.85 -3.19 8.84
CA VAL A 376 -3.88 -4.33 9.77
C VAL A 376 -2.74 -5.30 9.47
N LYS A 377 -2.04 -5.76 10.50
CA LYS A 377 -0.95 -6.75 10.40
C LYS A 377 -1.12 -7.85 11.42
N VAL A 378 -1.03 -9.09 10.98
CA VAL A 378 -0.85 -10.25 11.85
C VAL A 378 0.49 -10.13 12.58
N ARG A 379 0.51 -10.28 13.90
CA ARG A 379 1.77 -10.34 14.63
C ARG A 379 2.34 -11.75 14.51
N MET A 380 3.54 -11.88 13.95
CA MET A 380 4.19 -13.18 13.72
C MET A 380 5.12 -13.57 14.88
N GLY A 381 5.22 -14.88 15.16
CA GLY A 381 6.08 -15.49 16.20
C GLY A 381 5.30 -15.96 17.44
N CYS A 382 5.69 -17.06 18.10
CA CYS A 382 4.86 -17.71 19.13
C CYS A 382 4.43 -16.75 20.25
N LYS A 383 5.35 -15.93 20.79
CA LYS A 383 5.08 -14.98 21.89
C LYS A 383 4.46 -13.63 21.45
N SER A 384 4.34 -13.42 20.15
CA SER A 384 3.85 -12.17 19.55
C SER A 384 2.52 -12.38 18.82
N ARG A 385 2.29 -13.57 18.28
CA ARG A 385 1.05 -14.02 17.64
C ARG A 385 0.03 -14.43 18.68
N PHE A 386 0.41 -15.37 19.53
CA PHE A 386 -0.41 -15.74 20.68
C PHE A 386 0.12 -14.99 21.90
N VAL A 387 -0.79 -14.47 22.70
CA VAL A 387 -0.46 -13.73 23.92
C VAL A 387 -1.41 -14.16 25.02
N SER A 388 -0.97 -14.12 26.28
CA SER A 388 -1.81 -14.47 27.42
C SER A 388 -2.01 -13.27 28.34
N SER A 389 -3.21 -13.17 28.91
CA SER A 389 -3.50 -12.24 30.00
C SER A 389 -4.71 -12.69 30.80
N SER A 390 -4.63 -12.58 32.12
CA SER A 390 -5.78 -12.68 33.02
C SER A 390 -6.90 -11.68 32.70
N ASN A 391 -6.60 -10.56 32.01
CA ASN A 391 -7.61 -9.59 31.57
C ASN A 391 -8.45 -10.09 30.38
N TYR A 392 -8.02 -11.12 29.65
CA TYR A 392 -8.79 -11.65 28.51
C TYR A 392 -9.90 -12.62 28.94
N HIS A 393 -10.38 -12.54 30.18
CA HIS A 393 -11.35 -13.47 30.76
C HIS A 393 -12.66 -13.58 29.97
N GLY A 394 -13.09 -12.52 29.28
CA GLY A 394 -14.25 -12.54 28.40
C GLY A 394 -14.12 -13.46 27.18
N PHE A 395 -12.93 -14.00 26.89
CA PHE A 395 -12.73 -15.02 25.86
C PHE A 395 -12.92 -16.45 26.38
N ASN A 396 -12.75 -16.70 27.67
CA ASN A 396 -12.74 -18.06 28.23
C ASN A 396 -11.82 -19.04 27.47
N SER A 397 -10.61 -18.59 27.12
CA SER A 397 -9.68 -19.29 26.23
C SER A 397 -8.40 -19.78 26.94
N LYS A 398 -8.51 -20.22 28.19
CA LYS A 398 -7.40 -20.91 28.87
C LYS A 398 -7.13 -22.24 28.16
N ASP A 399 -5.86 -22.63 28.10
CA ASP A 399 -5.43 -23.91 27.51
C ASP A 399 -5.89 -24.12 26.04
N TRP A 400 -6.18 -23.04 25.32
CA TRP A 400 -6.69 -23.13 23.94
C TRP A 400 -5.64 -23.65 22.95
N THR A 401 -4.36 -23.45 23.24
CA THR A 401 -3.26 -23.88 22.37
C THR A 401 -2.00 -24.18 23.16
N ASP A 402 -1.29 -25.23 22.76
CA ASP A 402 -0.02 -25.63 23.36
C ASP A 402 1.17 -24.77 22.89
N GLN A 403 0.94 -23.81 21.98
CA GLN A 403 2.00 -22.92 21.49
C GLN A 403 2.54 -21.97 22.57
N ILE A 404 1.79 -21.76 23.66
CA ILE A 404 2.21 -20.99 24.83
C ILE A 404 1.75 -21.71 26.09
N LEU A 405 2.70 -22.01 26.98
CA LEU A 405 2.42 -22.56 28.31
C LEU A 405 2.05 -21.41 29.27
N THR A 406 0.79 -21.34 29.68
CA THR A 406 0.26 -20.29 30.56
C THR A 406 -1.05 -20.73 31.22
N ASN A 407 -1.31 -20.28 32.44
CA ASN A 407 -2.59 -20.49 33.14
C ASN A 407 -3.60 -19.34 32.93
N GLU A 408 -3.25 -18.39 32.06
CA GLU A 408 -4.06 -17.23 31.70
C GLU A 408 -4.84 -17.47 30.39
N HIS A 409 -5.79 -16.58 30.09
CA HIS A 409 -6.55 -16.65 28.84
C HIS A 409 -5.69 -16.28 27.65
N ILE A 410 -5.75 -17.06 26.58
CA ILE A 410 -4.93 -16.90 25.37
C ILE A 410 -5.69 -16.13 24.30
N ALA A 411 -5.01 -15.24 23.57
CA ALA A 411 -5.57 -14.47 22.48
C ALA A 411 -4.61 -14.39 21.28
N ALA A 412 -5.17 -14.22 20.09
CA ALA A 412 -4.42 -14.01 18.85
C ALA A 412 -4.30 -12.50 18.54
N ALA A 413 -3.09 -12.03 18.27
CA ALA A 413 -2.75 -10.61 18.22
C ALA A 413 -2.55 -10.07 16.80
N TYR A 414 -2.99 -8.83 16.63
CA TYR A 414 -2.90 -8.01 15.43
C TYR A 414 -2.38 -6.62 15.81
N THR A 415 -1.79 -5.94 14.84
CA THR A 415 -1.43 -4.53 14.93
C THR A 415 -2.26 -3.76 13.92
N VAL A 416 -2.82 -2.62 14.32
CA VAL A 416 -3.64 -1.77 13.47
C VAL A 416 -3.04 -0.38 13.42
N ASP A 417 -2.63 0.07 12.25
CA ASP A 417 -2.22 1.45 11.99
C ASP A 417 -3.45 2.36 12.08
N VAL A 418 -3.33 3.42 12.88
CA VAL A 418 -4.40 4.38 13.15
C VAL A 418 -3.94 5.82 12.93
N ASN A 419 -2.82 6.04 12.23
CA ASN A 419 -2.33 7.38 11.89
C ASN A 419 -3.32 8.13 10.98
N ASP A 420 -4.00 7.41 10.08
CA ASP A 420 -4.97 7.97 9.13
C ASP A 420 -6.42 7.77 9.59
N GLY A 421 -6.64 7.45 10.88
CA GLY A 421 -7.96 7.22 11.47
C GLY A 421 -8.28 5.76 11.79
N LEU A 422 -9.50 5.50 12.28
CA LEU A 422 -9.90 4.19 12.85
C LEU A 422 -10.58 3.24 11.84
N SER A 423 -10.62 3.59 10.55
CA SER A 423 -11.25 2.73 9.53
C SER A 423 -10.64 1.32 9.46
N PRO A 424 -9.30 1.12 9.51
CA PRO A 424 -8.70 -0.21 9.57
C PRO A 424 -9.22 -1.07 10.73
N LEU A 425 -9.39 -0.44 11.90
CA LEU A 425 -9.95 -1.10 13.07
C LEU A 425 -11.41 -1.51 12.84
N MET A 426 -12.22 -0.62 12.28
CA MET A 426 -13.62 -0.93 12.00
C MET A 426 -13.75 -2.11 11.04
N THR A 427 -12.94 -2.15 9.99
CA THR A 427 -12.96 -3.26 9.03
C THR A 427 -12.52 -4.58 9.67
N LEU A 428 -11.46 -4.57 10.49
CA LEU A 428 -11.02 -5.75 11.25
C LEU A 428 -12.14 -6.32 12.14
N LEU A 429 -12.84 -5.46 12.87
CA LEU A 429 -13.92 -5.88 13.78
C LEU A 429 -15.16 -6.36 13.01
N LYS A 430 -15.46 -5.77 11.86
CA LYS A 430 -16.52 -6.28 10.96
C LYS A 430 -16.18 -7.66 10.42
N SER A 431 -14.96 -7.86 9.92
CA SER A 431 -14.49 -9.18 9.48
C SER A 431 -14.54 -10.20 10.61
N ARG A 432 -14.25 -9.78 11.85
CA ARG A 432 -14.45 -10.61 13.02
C ARG A 432 -15.91 -10.97 13.26
N LEU A 433 -16.85 -10.04 13.17
CA LEU A 433 -18.26 -10.35 13.37
C LEU A 433 -18.83 -11.29 12.29
N ALA A 434 -18.30 -11.22 11.06
CA ALA A 434 -18.60 -12.16 10.00
C ALA A 434 -17.86 -13.51 10.14
N ALA A 435 -16.88 -13.58 11.05
CA ALA A 435 -16.06 -14.76 11.31
C ALA A 435 -16.74 -15.73 12.27
#